data_AF-A0A5S4FAG5-F1
#
_entry.id   AF-A0A5S4FAG5-F1
#
_cell.length_a   1.000
_cell.length_b   1.000
_cell.length_c   1.000
_cell.angle_alpha   90.00
_cell.angle_beta   90.00
_cell.angle_gamma   90.00
#
_symmetry.space_group_name_H-M   'P 1'
#
loop_
_entity.id
_entity.type
_entity.pdbx_description
1 polymer ?
#
loop_
_entity_poly.entity_id
_entity_poly.type
_entity_poly.pdbx_seq_one_letter_code
_entity_poly.pdbx_strand_id
1 'polypeptide(L)'
;MTYALSQPKPAFRRAKHFGEELLAAGDRIVAAGVVPVLEPYWPIFPTAYGWWRFINHSARLLWQATNAGFSAEVTALTRNITDHTYSLAWLADVGEPGLAALEGAQYYAQSKIYEEAKEADWPLPDDAELRAAPQEPADPVEARRHRAIMGEISHFGNLAKAFSPDEGPGNSLYVVYRHLSDYTHAGPATAGRYAEPAGDGLFRLTDRAVPPGPADAIWTTVCLIQAGHIFSPMLTGDPLRDLLEKAANDMGLGTPERIAPRRKVKDGKQKA
;
A
#
# COMPACT_ATOMS: atom_id res chain seq x y z
N MET A 1 19.91 1.00 12.40
CA MET A 1 20.55 1.89 11.40
C MET A 1 19.53 2.96 11.07
N THR A 2 19.71 4.18 11.56
CA THR A 2 18.75 5.28 11.41
C THR A 2 18.76 5.71 9.95
N TYR A 3 17.60 5.65 9.28
CA TYR A 3 17.45 6.07 7.89
C TYR A 3 18.13 7.44 7.65
N ALA A 4 18.71 7.66 6.47
CA ALA A 4 19.20 8.98 6.03
C ALA A 4 18.06 10.00 5.78
N LEU A 5 16.93 9.84 6.48
CA LEU A 5 15.82 10.78 6.61
C LEU A 5 16.16 11.95 7.54
N SER A 6 17.30 11.90 8.23
CA SER A 6 17.77 12.97 9.12
C SER A 6 18.02 14.31 8.41
N GLN A 7 18.08 14.31 7.07
CA GLN A 7 18.11 15.52 6.25
C GLN A 7 16.90 15.60 5.30
N PRO A 8 15.79 16.22 5.72
CA PRO A 8 14.52 16.13 5.02
C PRO A 8 14.53 16.74 3.61
N LYS A 9 15.25 17.85 3.38
CA LYS A 9 15.30 18.51 2.06
C LYS A 9 16.07 17.70 1.00
N PRO A 10 17.31 17.23 1.25
CA PRO A 10 18.00 16.33 0.32
C PRO A 10 17.25 15.02 0.08
N ALA A 11 16.68 14.41 1.13
CA ALA A 11 15.91 13.18 1.01
C ALA A 11 14.67 13.36 0.13
N PHE A 12 13.92 14.45 0.32
CA PHE A 12 12.77 14.78 -0.51
C PHE A 12 13.13 14.95 -2.00
N ARG A 13 14.24 15.64 -2.31
CA ARG A 13 14.68 15.81 -3.70
C ARG A 13 15.02 14.49 -4.37
N ARG A 14 15.73 13.60 -3.68
CA ARG A 14 16.01 12.24 -4.18
C ARG A 14 14.73 11.43 -4.34
N ALA A 15 13.83 11.49 -3.36
CA ALA A 15 12.54 10.80 -3.43
C ALA A 15 11.73 11.24 -4.64
N LYS A 16 11.65 12.57 -4.89
CA LYS A 16 10.95 13.12 -6.05
C LYS A 16 11.57 12.62 -7.36
N HIS A 17 12.89 12.76 -7.50
CA HIS A 17 13.62 12.32 -8.69
C HIS A 17 13.37 10.85 -9.00
N PHE A 18 13.56 9.94 -8.03
CA PHE A 18 13.32 8.51 -8.26
C PHE A 18 11.84 8.17 -8.39
N GLY A 19 10.95 8.87 -7.70
CA GLY A 19 9.51 8.73 -7.90
C GLY A 19 9.13 8.97 -9.36
N GLU A 20 9.63 10.07 -9.95
CA GLU A 20 9.40 10.39 -11.36
C GLU A 20 10.04 9.37 -12.32
N GLU A 21 11.29 8.94 -12.07
CA GLU A 21 11.98 7.94 -12.91
C GLU A 21 11.28 6.57 -12.88
N LEU A 22 10.87 6.10 -11.70
CA LEU A 22 10.17 4.83 -11.51
C LEU A 22 8.79 4.84 -12.16
N LEU A 23 8.05 5.95 -12.03
CA LEU A 23 6.75 6.11 -12.70
C LEU A 23 6.90 6.09 -14.22
N ALA A 24 7.91 6.76 -14.76
CA ALA A 24 8.21 6.73 -16.20
C ALA A 24 8.63 5.33 -16.66
N ALA A 25 9.41 4.59 -15.85
CA ALA A 25 9.76 3.21 -16.15
C ALA A 25 8.55 2.27 -16.16
N GLY A 26 7.64 2.44 -15.19
CA GLY A 26 6.38 1.70 -15.15
C GLY A 26 5.51 1.97 -16.37
N ASP A 27 5.43 3.21 -16.85
CA ASP A 27 4.70 3.55 -18.08
C ASP A 27 5.30 2.89 -19.32
N ARG A 28 6.64 2.74 -19.40
CA ARG A 28 7.29 2.02 -20.52
C ARG A 28 6.90 0.54 -20.57
N ILE A 29 6.74 -0.11 -19.41
CA ILE A 29 6.26 -1.50 -19.33
C ILE A 29 4.84 -1.59 -19.89
N VAL A 30 3.95 -0.67 -19.47
CA VAL A 30 2.55 -0.65 -19.93
C VAL A 30 2.47 -0.33 -21.44
N ALA A 31 3.30 0.59 -21.93
CA ALA A 31 3.33 0.98 -23.34
C ALA A 31 3.71 -0.17 -24.29
N ALA A 32 4.39 -1.22 -23.79
CA ALA A 32 4.67 -2.43 -24.58
C ALA A 32 3.39 -3.21 -24.93
N GLY A 33 2.28 -2.99 -24.19
CA GLY A 33 0.97 -3.58 -24.41
C GLY A 33 0.86 -5.05 -23.99
N VAL A 34 1.89 -5.85 -24.26
CA VAL A 34 1.98 -7.26 -23.88
C VAL A 34 3.34 -7.52 -23.23
N VAL A 35 3.34 -8.22 -22.10
CA VAL A 35 4.56 -8.55 -21.35
C VAL A 35 4.61 -10.06 -21.04
N PRO A 36 5.76 -10.72 -21.18
CA PRO A 36 5.92 -12.12 -20.81
C PRO A 36 6.02 -12.27 -19.28
N VAL A 37 5.06 -12.96 -18.68
CA VAL A 37 4.99 -13.26 -17.25
C VAL A 37 5.55 -14.66 -16.99
N LEU A 38 6.35 -14.83 -15.95
CA LEU A 38 6.86 -16.15 -15.56
C LEU A 38 5.71 -17.03 -15.05
N GLU A 39 5.71 -18.29 -15.48
CA GLU A 39 4.65 -19.28 -15.21
C GLU A 39 4.20 -19.37 -13.74
N PRO A 40 5.10 -19.37 -12.73
CA PRO A 40 4.68 -19.46 -11.33
C PRO A 40 3.77 -18.33 -10.85
N TYR A 41 3.76 -17.17 -11.54
CA TYR A 41 2.98 -16.00 -11.14
C TYR A 41 1.68 -15.84 -11.92
N TRP A 42 1.41 -16.65 -12.94
CA TRP A 42 0.20 -16.52 -13.77
C TRP A 42 -1.10 -16.40 -12.96
N PRO A 43 -1.35 -17.20 -11.91
CA PRO A 43 -2.62 -17.12 -11.18
C PRO A 43 -2.83 -15.78 -10.47
N ILE A 44 -1.77 -15.19 -9.92
CA ILE A 44 -1.86 -13.97 -9.11
C ILE A 44 -1.59 -12.69 -9.91
N PHE A 45 -1.06 -12.82 -11.12
CA PHE A 45 -0.55 -11.68 -11.90
C PHE A 45 -1.59 -10.58 -12.15
N PRO A 46 -2.86 -10.85 -12.53
CA PRO A 46 -3.83 -9.78 -12.76
C PRO A 46 -4.05 -8.89 -11.53
N THR A 47 -4.18 -9.49 -10.35
CA THR A 47 -4.34 -8.77 -9.08
C THR A 47 -3.06 -8.03 -8.71
N ALA A 48 -1.90 -8.69 -8.82
CA ALA A 48 -0.60 -8.09 -8.54
C ALA A 48 -0.33 -6.87 -9.45
N TYR A 49 -0.61 -6.99 -10.75
CA TYR A 49 -0.51 -5.89 -11.71
C TYR A 49 -1.49 -4.76 -11.38
N GLY A 50 -2.75 -5.08 -11.08
CA GLY A 50 -3.77 -4.09 -10.70
C GLY A 50 -3.33 -3.25 -9.51
N TRP A 51 -2.83 -3.89 -8.45
CA TRP A 51 -2.30 -3.19 -7.27
C TRP A 51 -1.02 -2.43 -7.57
N TRP A 52 -0.06 -3.01 -8.29
CA TRP A 52 1.15 -2.30 -8.70
C TRP A 52 0.80 -1.04 -9.51
N ARG A 53 -0.16 -1.12 -10.43
CA ARG A 53 -0.57 0.03 -11.22
C ARG A 53 -1.34 1.06 -10.40
N PHE A 54 -2.18 0.63 -9.46
CA PHE A 54 -2.86 1.51 -8.52
C PHE A 54 -1.86 2.31 -7.67
N ILE A 55 -0.79 1.66 -7.19
CA ILE A 55 0.33 2.31 -6.47
C ILE A 55 0.98 3.39 -7.35
N ASN A 56 1.33 3.06 -8.60
CA ASN A 56 1.94 4.01 -9.54
C ASN A 56 1.03 5.22 -9.82
N HIS A 57 -0.26 5.00 -10.10
CA HIS A 57 -1.20 6.09 -10.37
C HIS A 57 -1.40 6.98 -9.14
N SER A 58 -1.57 6.38 -7.96
CA SER A 58 -1.75 7.10 -6.70
C SER A 58 -0.51 7.94 -6.37
N ALA A 59 0.69 7.38 -6.57
CA ALA A 59 1.94 8.11 -6.37
C ALA A 59 2.08 9.28 -7.36
N ARG A 60 1.72 9.09 -8.63
CA ARG A 60 1.70 10.18 -9.62
C ARG A 60 0.79 11.32 -9.19
N LEU A 61 -0.43 11.00 -8.77
CA LEU A 61 -1.40 11.99 -8.27
C LEU A 61 -0.84 12.74 -7.06
N LEU A 62 -0.25 12.02 -6.09
CA LEU A 62 0.38 12.62 -4.93
C LEU A 62 1.47 13.62 -5.32
N TRP A 63 2.37 13.26 -6.25
CA TRP A 63 3.44 14.15 -6.70
C TRP A 63 2.91 15.38 -7.44
N GLN A 64 1.94 15.19 -8.33
CA GLN A 64 1.31 16.28 -9.09
C GLN A 64 0.59 17.27 -8.16
N ALA A 65 -0.24 16.76 -7.25
CA ALA A 65 -0.97 17.58 -6.29
C ALA A 65 -0.04 18.26 -5.28
N THR A 66 0.99 17.55 -4.80
CA THR A 66 2.04 18.15 -3.94
C THR A 66 2.74 19.31 -4.64
N ASN A 67 3.10 19.16 -5.92
CA ASN A 67 3.70 20.23 -6.71
C ASN A 67 2.75 21.42 -6.94
N ALA A 68 1.43 21.17 -6.98
CA ALA A 68 0.41 22.21 -7.05
C ALA A 68 0.11 22.89 -5.68
N GLY A 69 0.64 22.34 -4.59
CA GLY A 69 0.49 22.85 -3.23
C GLY A 69 -0.63 22.22 -2.40
N PHE A 70 -1.22 21.11 -2.88
CA PHE A 70 -2.29 20.36 -2.19
C PHE A 70 -1.75 19.18 -1.38
N SER A 71 -0.61 19.35 -0.72
CA SER A 71 0.10 18.25 -0.06
C SER A 71 -0.67 17.62 1.11
N ALA A 72 -1.45 18.40 1.86
CA ALA A 72 -2.20 17.87 3.01
C ALA A 72 -3.40 17.04 2.56
N GLU A 73 -4.07 17.49 1.50
CA GLU A 73 -5.28 16.89 0.92
C GLU A 73 -4.98 15.54 0.28
N VAL A 74 -3.77 15.37 -0.27
CA VAL A 74 -3.36 14.10 -0.90
C VAL A 74 -2.53 13.20 0.02
N THR A 75 -2.27 13.60 1.27
CA THR A 75 -1.52 12.77 2.23
C THR A 75 -2.20 11.44 2.49
N ALA A 76 -3.54 11.42 2.46
CA ALA A 76 -4.36 10.21 2.52
C ALA A 76 -4.00 9.18 1.42
N LEU A 77 -3.50 9.59 0.26
CA LEU A 77 -3.09 8.66 -0.79
C LEU A 77 -1.90 7.79 -0.36
N THR A 78 -1.00 8.31 0.47
CA THR A 78 0.14 7.55 1.01
C THR A 78 -0.32 6.34 1.80
N ARG A 79 -1.48 6.43 2.48
CA ARG A 79 -2.10 5.29 3.18
C ARG A 79 -2.42 4.18 2.19
N ASN A 80 -3.12 4.51 1.10
CA ASN A 80 -3.52 3.53 0.11
C ASN A 80 -2.32 2.95 -0.63
N ILE A 81 -1.32 3.78 -0.96
CA ILE A 81 -0.04 3.35 -1.54
C ILE A 81 0.65 2.33 -0.63
N THR A 82 0.73 2.62 0.66
CA THR A 82 1.30 1.72 1.67
C THR A 82 0.50 0.41 1.71
N ASP A 83 -0.82 0.49 1.89
CA ASP A 83 -1.70 -0.69 1.99
C ASP A 83 -1.54 -1.64 0.79
N HIS A 84 -1.60 -1.10 -0.43
CA HIS A 84 -1.42 -1.88 -1.64
C HIS A 84 -0.01 -2.45 -1.78
N THR A 85 1.03 -1.73 -1.33
CA THR A 85 2.41 -2.20 -1.41
C THR A 85 2.62 -3.45 -0.53
N TYR A 86 2.08 -3.43 0.69
CA TYR A 86 2.20 -4.56 1.61
C TYR A 86 1.24 -5.70 1.25
N SER A 87 0.07 -5.39 0.69
CA SER A 87 -0.84 -6.40 0.13
C SER A 87 -0.22 -7.10 -1.08
N LEU A 88 0.47 -6.36 -1.95
CA LEU A 88 1.23 -6.92 -3.06
C LEU A 88 2.37 -7.83 -2.58
N ALA A 89 3.12 -7.41 -1.56
CA ALA A 89 4.14 -8.24 -0.94
C ALA A 89 3.56 -9.55 -0.36
N TRP A 90 2.40 -9.45 0.28
CA TRP A 90 1.69 -10.58 0.86
C TRP A 90 1.19 -11.55 -0.22
N LEU A 91 0.61 -11.05 -1.30
CA LEU A 91 0.13 -11.88 -2.39
C LEU A 91 1.28 -12.61 -3.09
N ALA A 92 2.43 -11.93 -3.26
CA ALA A 92 3.63 -12.55 -3.82
C ALA A 92 4.22 -13.64 -2.90
N ASP A 93 4.12 -13.49 -1.58
CA ASP A 93 4.58 -14.49 -0.59
C ASP A 93 3.63 -15.70 -0.50
N VAL A 94 2.32 -15.45 -0.44
CA VAL A 94 1.31 -16.50 -0.23
C VAL A 94 0.97 -17.23 -1.53
N GLY A 95 0.99 -16.52 -2.67
CA GLY A 95 0.64 -17.07 -3.97
C GLY A 95 -0.87 -17.31 -4.15
N GLU A 96 -1.22 -18.33 -4.92
CA GLU A 96 -2.60 -18.67 -5.28
C GLU A 96 -3.55 -18.86 -4.07
N PRO A 97 -3.17 -19.50 -2.95
CA PRO A 97 -4.00 -19.53 -1.74
C PRO A 97 -4.35 -18.14 -1.19
N GLY A 98 -3.48 -17.15 -1.41
CA GLY A 98 -3.70 -15.77 -1.02
C GLY A 98 -4.76 -15.09 -1.90
N LEU A 99 -4.78 -15.41 -3.20
CA LEU A 99 -5.84 -14.93 -4.09
C LEU A 99 -7.22 -15.45 -3.67
N ALA A 100 -7.35 -16.75 -3.40
CA ALA A 100 -8.61 -17.33 -2.91
C ALA A 100 -9.08 -16.68 -1.59
N ALA A 101 -8.14 -16.47 -0.66
CA ALA A 101 -8.42 -15.80 0.61
C ALA A 101 -8.83 -14.33 0.43
N LEU A 102 -8.22 -13.62 -0.53
CA LEU A 102 -8.61 -12.25 -0.89
C LEU A 102 -10.03 -12.20 -1.46
N GLU A 103 -10.39 -13.13 -2.34
CA GLU A 103 -11.75 -13.24 -2.89
C GLU A 103 -12.77 -13.52 -1.77
N GLY A 104 -12.44 -14.39 -0.82
CA GLY A 104 -13.21 -14.61 0.40
C GLY A 104 -13.41 -13.32 1.21
N ALA A 105 -12.31 -12.62 1.52
CA ALA A 105 -12.35 -11.37 2.27
C ALA A 105 -13.22 -10.30 1.56
N GLN A 106 -13.05 -10.17 0.24
CA GLN A 106 -13.79 -9.21 -0.59
C GLN A 106 -15.28 -9.55 -0.62
N TYR A 107 -15.64 -10.82 -0.77
CA TYR A 107 -17.03 -11.28 -0.73
C TYR A 107 -17.71 -10.85 0.57
N TYR A 108 -17.13 -11.18 1.73
CA TYR A 108 -17.75 -10.83 3.03
C TYR A 108 -17.87 -9.31 3.24
N ALA A 109 -16.87 -8.53 2.80
CA ALA A 109 -16.93 -7.08 2.86
C ALA A 109 -18.05 -6.51 1.96
N GLN A 110 -18.15 -7.01 0.72
CA GLN A 110 -19.17 -6.58 -0.24
C GLN A 110 -20.57 -7.00 0.19
N SER A 111 -20.76 -8.21 0.71
CA SER A 111 -22.06 -8.66 1.25
C SER A 111 -22.56 -7.71 2.33
N LYS A 112 -21.69 -7.28 3.25
CA LYS A 112 -22.07 -6.33 4.29
C LYS A 112 -22.49 -4.97 3.72
N ILE A 113 -21.69 -4.41 2.80
CA ILE A 113 -22.01 -3.12 2.16
C ILE A 113 -23.32 -3.21 1.37
N TYR A 114 -23.55 -4.32 0.67
CA TYR A 114 -24.73 -4.55 -0.12
C TYR A 114 -26.00 -4.62 0.74
N GLU A 115 -25.97 -5.34 1.86
CA GLU A 115 -27.10 -5.38 2.80
C GLU A 115 -27.33 -4.01 3.45
N GLU A 116 -26.28 -3.32 3.91
CA GLU A 116 -26.40 -1.95 4.46
C GLU A 116 -26.97 -0.96 3.44
N ALA A 117 -26.56 -1.05 2.17
CA ALA A 117 -27.08 -0.23 1.09
C ALA A 117 -28.56 -0.50 0.84
N LYS A 118 -28.99 -1.77 0.84
CA LYS A 118 -30.40 -2.13 0.73
C LYS A 118 -31.23 -1.62 1.90
N GLU A 119 -30.75 -1.80 3.12
CA GLU A 119 -31.43 -1.32 4.34
C GLU A 119 -31.60 0.21 4.33
N ALA A 120 -30.64 0.92 3.76
CA ALA A 120 -30.64 2.38 3.66
C ALA A 120 -31.34 2.94 2.40
N ASP A 121 -31.91 2.08 1.53
CA ASP A 121 -32.42 2.46 0.20
C ASP A 121 -31.39 3.25 -0.63
N TRP A 122 -30.11 2.88 -0.48
CA TRP A 122 -29.01 3.49 -1.21
C TRP A 122 -28.93 2.90 -2.63
N PRO A 123 -28.85 3.75 -3.68
CA PRO A 123 -28.81 3.26 -5.05
C PRO A 123 -27.53 2.46 -5.30
N LEU A 124 -27.70 1.20 -5.65
CA LEU A 124 -26.62 0.32 -6.08
C LEU A 124 -26.56 0.30 -7.62
N PRO A 125 -25.36 0.19 -8.23
CA PRO A 125 -25.22 -0.08 -9.65
C PRO A 125 -26.00 -1.33 -10.09
N ASP A 126 -26.47 -1.35 -11.33
CA ASP A 126 -27.26 -2.48 -11.88
C ASP A 126 -26.47 -3.81 -11.87
N ASP A 127 -25.14 -3.74 -11.87
CA ASP A 127 -24.23 -4.90 -11.83
C ASP A 127 -23.72 -5.24 -10.42
N ALA A 128 -24.28 -4.63 -9.37
CA ALA A 128 -23.88 -4.85 -7.99
C ALA A 128 -24.36 -6.18 -7.38
N GLU A 129 -24.74 -7.16 -8.21
CA GLU A 129 -25.17 -8.48 -7.74
C GLU A 129 -24.04 -9.16 -6.95
N LEU A 130 -24.38 -9.62 -5.74
CA LEU A 130 -23.47 -10.45 -4.96
C LEU A 130 -23.23 -11.76 -5.71
N ARG A 131 -21.96 -12.00 -6.04
CA ARG A 131 -21.52 -13.28 -6.60
C ARG A 131 -21.74 -14.40 -5.58
N ALA A 132 -21.73 -15.65 -6.04
CA ALA A 132 -21.77 -16.79 -5.15
C ALA A 132 -20.62 -16.73 -4.13
N ALA A 133 -20.91 -17.13 -2.89
CA ALA A 133 -19.91 -17.20 -1.84
C ALA A 133 -18.74 -18.12 -2.28
N PRO A 134 -17.48 -17.69 -2.07
CA PRO A 134 -16.33 -18.55 -2.33
C PRO A 134 -16.43 -19.83 -1.50
N GLN A 135 -16.14 -20.97 -2.13
CA GLN A 135 -16.18 -22.26 -1.46
C GLN A 135 -14.98 -22.39 -0.51
N GLU A 136 -15.23 -22.62 0.77
CA GLU A 136 -14.15 -22.98 1.71
C GLU A 136 -13.56 -24.36 1.36
N PRO A 137 -12.26 -24.58 1.60
CA PRO A 137 -11.66 -25.91 1.46
C PRO A 137 -12.39 -26.96 2.32
N ALA A 138 -12.61 -28.14 1.77
CA ALA A 138 -13.30 -29.23 2.48
C ALA A 138 -12.44 -29.84 3.60
N ASP A 139 -11.12 -29.87 3.43
CA ASP A 139 -10.19 -30.34 4.46
C ASP A 139 -10.11 -29.32 5.62
N PRO A 140 -10.35 -29.72 6.88
CA PRO A 140 -10.28 -28.82 8.03
C PRO A 140 -8.94 -28.11 8.22
N VAL A 141 -7.83 -28.75 7.84
CA VAL A 141 -6.48 -28.14 7.97
C VAL A 141 -6.33 -27.00 6.96
N GLU A 142 -6.65 -27.25 5.69
CA GLU A 142 -6.64 -26.23 4.65
C GLU A 142 -7.69 -25.12 4.92
N ALA A 143 -8.88 -25.46 5.42
CA ALA A 143 -9.88 -24.45 5.81
C ALA A 143 -9.37 -23.53 6.92
N ARG A 144 -8.67 -24.09 7.92
CA ARG A 144 -8.04 -23.30 9.00
C ARG A 144 -6.94 -22.39 8.44
N ARG A 145 -6.11 -22.90 7.53
CA ARG A 145 -5.07 -22.12 6.87
C ARG A 145 -5.67 -20.99 6.03
N HIS A 146 -6.68 -21.28 5.22
CA HIS A 146 -7.42 -20.31 4.41
C HIS A 146 -7.98 -19.18 5.27
N ARG A 147 -8.68 -19.49 6.37
CA ARG A 147 -9.20 -18.48 7.30
C ARG A 147 -8.11 -17.63 7.96
N ALA A 148 -6.96 -18.23 8.27
CA ALA A 148 -5.83 -17.48 8.83
C ALA A 148 -5.28 -16.46 7.82
N ILE A 149 -5.06 -16.89 6.58
CA ILE A 149 -4.59 -16.05 5.47
C ILE A 149 -5.62 -14.95 5.16
N MET A 150 -6.91 -15.29 5.10
CA MET A 150 -8.00 -14.33 4.91
C MET A 150 -7.99 -13.26 6.02
N GLY A 151 -7.82 -13.68 7.28
CA GLY A 151 -7.74 -12.76 8.42
C GLY A 151 -6.52 -11.82 8.40
N GLU A 152 -5.43 -12.19 7.71
CA GLU A 152 -4.28 -11.31 7.49
C GLU A 152 -4.63 -10.16 6.55
N ILE A 153 -5.29 -10.45 5.42
CA ILE A 153 -5.59 -9.45 4.38
C ILE A 153 -6.86 -8.62 4.70
N SER A 154 -7.85 -9.17 5.42
CA SER A 154 -9.06 -8.43 5.80
C SER A 154 -8.81 -7.21 6.70
N HIS A 155 -7.68 -7.17 7.41
CA HIS A 155 -7.36 -6.10 8.34
C HIS A 155 -5.88 -5.72 8.25
N PHE A 156 -5.60 -4.47 7.84
CA PHE A 156 -4.22 -3.99 7.73
C PHE A 156 -3.39 -4.16 9.02
N GLY A 157 -4.01 -4.06 10.20
CA GLY A 157 -3.32 -4.31 11.46
C GLY A 157 -2.82 -5.76 11.61
N ASN A 158 -3.49 -6.74 11.02
CA ASN A 158 -3.04 -8.13 10.98
C ASN A 158 -1.96 -8.32 9.91
N LEU A 159 -2.15 -7.72 8.72
CA LEU A 159 -1.12 -7.67 7.68
C LEU A 159 0.19 -7.10 8.21
N ALA A 160 0.15 -5.96 8.89
CA ALA A 160 1.33 -5.33 9.49
C ALA A 160 2.01 -6.21 10.55
N LYS A 161 1.25 -7.00 11.31
CA LYS A 161 1.83 -7.99 12.25
C LYS A 161 2.53 -9.13 11.52
N ALA A 162 2.02 -9.55 10.36
CA ALA A 162 2.64 -10.59 9.56
C ALA A 162 4.03 -10.16 9.03
N PHE A 163 4.23 -8.87 8.75
CA PHE A 163 5.53 -8.34 8.30
C PHE A 163 6.48 -7.95 9.44
N SER A 164 5.97 -7.64 10.63
CA SER A 164 6.78 -7.16 11.77
C SER A 164 6.28 -7.70 13.13
N PRO A 165 6.43 -9.01 13.43
CA PRO A 165 5.89 -9.60 14.65
C PRO A 165 6.75 -9.41 15.92
N ASP A 166 8.01 -8.98 15.80
CA ASP A 166 9.00 -8.99 16.91
C ASP A 166 9.42 -7.59 17.41
N GLU A 167 8.81 -6.52 16.92
CA GLU A 167 9.06 -5.18 17.46
C GLU A 167 7.95 -4.84 18.44
N GLY A 168 8.32 -4.43 19.67
CA GLY A 168 7.42 -4.18 20.80
C GLY A 168 6.38 -3.07 20.58
N PRO A 169 6.09 -2.21 21.56
CA PRO A 169 5.06 -1.17 21.39
C PRO A 169 5.49 -0.19 20.28
N GLY A 170 4.92 -0.37 19.07
CA GLY A 170 5.29 0.41 17.88
C GLY A 170 5.69 -0.46 16.69
N ASN A 171 4.80 -1.35 16.23
CA ASN A 171 4.92 -1.97 14.90
C ASN A 171 4.99 -0.85 13.86
N SER A 172 6.20 -0.54 13.38
CA SER A 172 6.55 0.72 12.69
C SER A 172 5.64 1.00 11.49
N LEU A 173 5.25 -0.04 10.76
CA LEU A 173 4.32 0.05 9.65
C LEU A 173 2.90 0.42 10.09
N TYR A 174 2.39 -0.23 11.13
CA TYR A 174 1.04 0.06 11.62
C TYR A 174 0.94 1.48 12.19
N VAL A 175 2.02 1.99 12.79
CA VAL A 175 2.11 3.38 13.24
C VAL A 175 2.03 4.34 12.06
N VAL A 176 2.78 4.09 10.97
CA VAL A 176 2.70 4.91 9.74
C VAL A 176 1.28 4.89 9.18
N TYR A 177 0.68 3.71 9.03
CA TYR A 177 -0.70 3.60 8.54
C TYR A 177 -1.71 4.35 9.42
N ARG A 178 -1.59 4.25 10.75
CA ARG A 178 -2.47 4.98 11.68
C ARG A 178 -2.30 6.48 11.56
N HIS A 179 -1.06 6.97 11.51
CA HIS A 179 -0.77 8.38 11.28
C HIS A 179 -1.41 8.88 9.99
N LEU A 180 -1.27 8.13 8.89
CA LEU A 180 -1.86 8.50 7.60
C LEU A 180 -3.39 8.43 7.60
N SER A 181 -3.98 7.58 8.45
CA SER A 181 -5.43 7.48 8.62
C SER A 181 -6.03 8.73 9.28
N ASP A 182 -5.27 9.44 10.12
CA ASP A 182 -5.73 10.72 10.72
C ASP A 182 -6.01 11.79 9.64
N TYR A 183 -5.37 11.70 8.48
CA TYR A 183 -5.61 12.58 7.33
C TYR A 183 -6.80 12.17 6.45
N THR A 184 -7.43 11.01 6.71
CA THR A 184 -8.62 10.54 5.98
C THR A 184 -9.93 10.90 6.67
N HIS A 185 -9.88 11.19 7.97
CA HIS A 185 -11.06 11.47 8.76
C HIS A 185 -11.26 12.99 8.93
N ALA A 186 -12.53 13.40 9.02
CA ALA A 186 -12.87 14.75 9.45
C ALA A 186 -12.42 14.92 10.92
N GLY A 187 -11.43 15.78 11.15
CA GLY A 187 -10.87 15.96 12.48
C GLY A 187 -9.83 17.07 12.54
N PRO A 188 -9.25 17.32 13.73
CA PRO A 188 -8.29 18.41 13.91
C PRO A 188 -7.04 18.30 13.03
N ALA A 189 -6.62 17.08 12.68
CA ALA A 189 -5.45 16.84 11.82
C ALA A 189 -5.62 17.40 10.39
N THR A 190 -6.85 17.38 9.87
CA THR A 190 -7.21 17.91 8.55
C THR A 190 -7.71 19.35 8.64
N ALA A 191 -8.60 19.66 9.60
CA ALA A 191 -9.18 20.99 9.76
C ALA A 191 -8.18 22.04 10.24
N GLY A 192 -7.30 21.68 11.19
CA GLY A 192 -6.33 22.59 11.81
C GLY A 192 -5.21 23.06 10.87
N ARG A 193 -5.20 22.63 9.61
CA ARG A 193 -4.19 22.99 8.62
C ARG A 193 -4.45 24.32 7.92
N TYR A 194 -5.64 24.90 8.07
CA TYR A 194 -6.06 26.13 7.37
C TYR A 194 -6.18 27.35 8.27
N ALA A 195 -5.94 27.19 9.58
CA ALA A 195 -6.03 28.27 10.54
C ALA A 195 -4.99 28.09 11.67
N GLU A 196 -4.27 29.17 11.98
CA GLU A 196 -3.30 29.22 13.07
C GLU A 196 -3.68 30.30 14.10
N PRO A 197 -3.56 30.04 15.41
CA PRO A 197 -3.80 31.06 16.42
C PRO A 197 -2.82 32.24 16.27
N ALA A 198 -3.35 33.46 16.33
CA ALA A 198 -2.57 34.71 16.29
C ALA A 198 -2.55 35.47 17.64
N GLY A 199 -3.15 34.90 18.69
CA GLY A 199 -3.33 35.53 20.00
C GLY A 199 -4.69 36.21 20.15
N ASP A 200 -5.14 36.45 21.39
CA ASP A 200 -6.36 37.22 21.72
C ASP A 200 -7.65 36.79 20.97
N GLY A 201 -7.81 35.49 20.72
CA GLY A 201 -8.96 34.96 19.98
C GLY A 201 -8.92 35.21 18.46
N LEU A 202 -7.83 35.78 17.94
CA LEU A 202 -7.58 35.98 16.52
C LEU A 202 -6.94 34.74 15.89
N PHE A 203 -7.28 34.50 14.63
CA PHE A 203 -6.72 33.42 13.83
C PHE A 203 -6.21 33.96 12.50
N ARG A 204 -5.04 33.46 12.07
CA ARG A 204 -4.55 33.62 10.71
C ARG A 204 -5.14 32.51 9.86
N LEU A 205 -5.95 32.89 8.89
CA LEU A 205 -6.49 31.96 7.89
C LEU A 205 -5.51 31.82 6.73
N THR A 206 -5.42 30.62 6.17
CA THR A 206 -4.65 30.35 4.96
C THR A 206 -5.57 29.78 3.88
N ASP A 207 -5.35 30.19 2.63
CA ASP A 207 -6.02 29.63 1.45
C ASP A 207 -5.52 28.22 1.12
N ARG A 208 -4.36 27.84 1.66
CA ARG A 208 -3.72 26.54 1.50
C ARG A 208 -3.42 25.91 2.85
N ALA A 209 -3.54 24.59 2.90
CA ALA A 209 -3.14 23.82 4.07
C ALA A 209 -1.63 23.96 4.35
N VAL A 210 -1.27 24.10 5.63
CA VAL A 210 0.12 23.95 6.07
C VAL A 210 0.61 22.53 5.76
N PRO A 211 1.68 22.35 4.96
CA PRO A 211 2.13 21.02 4.55
C PRO A 211 2.47 20.10 5.75
N PRO A 212 2.16 18.79 5.69
CA PRO A 212 2.52 17.84 6.76
C PRO A 212 4.02 17.51 6.81
N GLY A 213 4.81 18.04 5.87
CA GLY A 213 6.24 17.78 5.74
C GLY A 213 6.53 16.78 4.63
N PRO A 214 7.81 16.43 4.39
CA PRO A 214 8.20 15.61 3.26
C PRO A 214 8.11 14.10 3.52
N ALA A 215 7.80 13.66 4.74
CA ALA A 215 7.88 12.26 5.14
C ALA A 215 6.99 11.36 4.27
N ASP A 216 5.76 11.78 4.00
CA ASP A 216 4.78 10.99 3.24
C ASP A 216 5.17 10.86 1.77
N ALA A 217 5.72 11.94 1.19
CA ALA A 217 6.25 11.93 -0.16
C ALA A 217 7.51 11.06 -0.28
N ILE A 218 8.38 11.08 0.73
CA ILE A 218 9.54 10.18 0.78
C ILE A 218 9.08 8.72 0.88
N TRP A 219 8.14 8.45 1.77
CA TRP A 219 7.59 7.10 1.97
C TRP A 219 6.87 6.57 0.73
N THR A 220 6.23 7.45 -0.04
CA THR A 220 5.64 7.10 -1.34
C THR A 220 6.69 6.54 -2.30
N THR A 221 7.87 7.16 -2.40
CA THR A 221 8.96 6.62 -3.24
C THR A 221 9.52 5.32 -2.68
N VAL A 222 9.61 5.18 -1.35
CA VAL A 222 9.98 3.89 -0.72
C VAL A 222 9.00 2.79 -1.15
N CYS A 223 7.69 3.07 -1.10
CA CYS A 223 6.65 2.13 -1.53
C CYS A 223 6.76 1.78 -3.03
N LEU A 224 7.07 2.75 -3.90
CA LEU A 224 7.32 2.49 -5.32
C LEU A 224 8.51 1.54 -5.54
N ILE A 225 9.61 1.75 -4.81
CA ILE A 225 10.80 0.86 -4.86
C ILE A 225 10.44 -0.54 -4.38
N GLN A 226 9.73 -0.65 -3.25
CA GLN A 226 9.26 -1.93 -2.70
C GLN A 226 8.35 -2.67 -3.66
N ALA A 227 7.29 -2.00 -4.14
CA ALA A 227 6.34 -2.58 -5.08
C ALA A 227 7.02 -3.00 -6.39
N GLY A 228 7.98 -2.22 -6.88
CA GLY A 228 8.79 -2.56 -8.04
C GLY A 228 9.62 -3.83 -7.82
N HIS A 229 10.30 -3.97 -6.67
CA HIS A 229 11.08 -5.17 -6.34
C HIS A 229 10.22 -6.42 -6.16
N ILE A 230 8.92 -6.28 -5.89
CA ILE A 230 7.99 -7.41 -5.81
C ILE A 230 7.43 -7.76 -7.20
N PHE A 231 7.01 -6.75 -7.96
CA PHE A 231 6.33 -6.95 -9.24
C PHE A 231 7.28 -7.26 -10.40
N SER A 232 8.41 -6.57 -10.49
CA SER A 232 9.34 -6.69 -11.63
C SER A 232 9.87 -8.11 -11.84
N PRO A 233 10.23 -8.88 -10.78
CA PRO A 233 10.64 -10.28 -10.93
C PRO A 233 9.55 -11.23 -11.46
N MET A 234 8.28 -10.81 -11.46
CA MET A 234 7.20 -11.60 -12.08
C MET A 234 7.26 -11.58 -13.61
N LEU A 235 7.96 -10.59 -14.18
CA LEU A 235 8.15 -10.41 -15.61
C LEU A 235 9.48 -11.04 -16.06
N THR A 236 9.51 -11.54 -17.30
CA THR A 236 10.75 -12.09 -17.87
C THR A 236 11.82 -11.00 -17.95
N GLY A 237 13.00 -11.30 -17.40
CA GLY A 237 14.16 -10.42 -17.44
C GLY A 237 14.21 -9.35 -16.34
N ASP A 238 13.21 -9.30 -15.45
CA ASP A 238 13.18 -8.36 -14.31
C ASP A 238 13.48 -6.89 -14.74
N PRO A 239 12.62 -6.30 -15.58
CA PRO A 239 12.95 -5.11 -16.38
C PRO A 239 13.21 -3.83 -15.58
N LEU A 240 12.82 -3.77 -14.31
CA LEU A 240 13.06 -2.61 -13.44
C LEU A 240 14.27 -2.77 -12.52
N ARG A 241 14.92 -3.95 -12.50
CA ARG A 241 15.94 -4.31 -11.52
C ARG A 241 17.00 -3.23 -11.30
N ASP A 242 17.69 -2.84 -12.36
CA ASP A 242 18.82 -1.90 -12.29
C ASP A 242 18.38 -0.53 -11.74
N LEU A 243 17.21 -0.05 -12.17
CA LEU A 243 16.66 1.22 -11.69
C LEU A 243 16.25 1.14 -10.23
N LEU A 244 15.63 0.03 -9.82
CA LEU A 244 15.21 -0.19 -8.44
C LEU A 244 16.42 -0.30 -7.50
N GLU A 245 17.47 -1.04 -7.90
CA GLU A 245 18.71 -1.16 -7.14
C GLU A 245 19.42 0.20 -7.00
N LYS A 246 19.47 0.99 -8.09
CA LYS A 246 19.99 2.37 -8.04
C LYS A 246 19.18 3.25 -7.08
N ALA A 247 17.86 3.26 -7.21
CA ALA A 247 16.97 4.07 -6.38
C ALA A 247 17.07 3.69 -4.91
N ALA A 248 17.09 2.38 -4.61
CA ALA A 248 17.29 1.83 -3.27
C ALA A 248 18.59 2.31 -2.62
N ASN A 249 19.71 2.22 -3.35
CA ASN A 249 21.02 2.62 -2.86
C ASN A 249 21.09 4.13 -2.60
N ASP A 250 20.64 4.97 -3.54
CA ASP A 250 20.69 6.43 -3.41
C ASP A 250 19.72 6.97 -2.35
N MET A 251 18.62 6.26 -2.10
CA MET A 251 17.70 6.53 -1.00
C MET A 251 18.22 6.04 0.36
N GLY A 252 19.33 5.29 0.39
CA GLY A 252 19.93 4.75 1.60
C GLY A 252 19.13 3.60 2.22
N LEU A 253 18.36 2.88 1.42
CA LEU A 253 17.50 1.77 1.87
C LEU A 253 18.26 0.43 1.94
N GLY A 254 19.41 0.32 1.27
CA GLY A 254 20.28 -0.86 1.29
C GLY A 254 19.93 -1.88 0.20
N THR A 255 20.04 -3.17 0.51
CA THR A 255 19.83 -4.25 -0.47
C THR A 255 18.35 -4.60 -0.66
N PRO A 256 17.94 -5.19 -1.80
CA PRO A 256 16.54 -5.59 -2.03
C PRO A 256 15.93 -6.44 -0.92
N GLU A 257 16.71 -7.32 -0.29
CA GLU A 257 16.28 -8.18 0.83
C GLU A 257 15.93 -7.39 2.10
N ARG A 258 16.48 -6.18 2.25
CA ARG A 258 16.18 -5.26 3.36
C ARG A 258 14.99 -4.35 3.05
N ILE A 259 14.60 -4.26 1.79
CA ILE A 259 13.63 -3.28 1.30
C ILE A 259 12.28 -3.93 1.08
N ALA A 260 12.26 -5.07 0.39
CA ALA A 260 11.03 -5.82 0.18
C ALA A 260 10.49 -6.32 1.54
N PRO A 261 9.24 -5.97 1.91
CA PRO A 261 8.62 -6.51 3.10
C PRO A 261 8.64 -8.03 3.07
N ARG A 262 9.14 -8.67 4.13
CA ARG A 262 9.12 -10.13 4.27
C ARG A 262 8.12 -10.54 5.32
N ARG A 263 7.17 -11.38 4.91
CA ARG A 263 6.20 -11.97 5.81
C ARG A 263 6.91 -12.98 6.71
N LYS A 264 6.73 -12.87 8.02
CA LYS A 264 7.23 -13.82 9.01
C LYS A 264 6.13 -14.81 9.33
N VAL A 265 6.25 -16.01 8.79
CA VAL A 265 5.37 -17.12 9.16
C VAL A 265 5.79 -17.60 10.55
N LYS A 266 4.89 -17.58 11.53
CA LYS A 266 5.12 -18.32 12.76
C LYS A 266 5.06 -19.79 12.40
N ASP A 267 6.22 -20.46 12.34
CA ASP A 267 6.26 -21.92 12.26
C ASP A 267 5.36 -22.45 13.37
N GLY A 268 4.31 -23.16 12.95
CA GLY A 268 3.43 -23.85 13.86
C GLY A 268 4.25 -24.89 14.60
N LYS A 269 4.84 -24.53 15.75
CA LYS A 269 5.26 -25.50 16.75
C LYS A 269 3.99 -26.27 17.09
N GLN A 270 3.86 -27.46 16.51
CA GLN A 270 2.98 -28.49 17.00
C GLN A 270 3.27 -28.58 18.50
N LYS A 271 2.31 -28.14 19.33
CA LYS A 271 2.31 -28.56 20.71
C LYS A 271 2.07 -30.06 20.66
N ALA A 272 3.13 -30.81 20.92
CA ALA A 272 3.06 -32.22 21.27
C ALA A 272 2.15 -32.41 22.49
#